data_AF-A0A7V2W3G2-F1
#
_entry.id   AF-A0A7V2W3G2-F1
#
_cell.length_a   1.000
_cell.length_b   1.000
_cell.length_c   1.000
_cell.angle_alpha   90.00
_cell.angle_beta   90.00
_cell.angle_gamma   90.00
#
_symmetry.space_group_name_H-M   'P 1'
#
loop_
_entity.id
_entity.type
_entity.pdbx_description
1 polymer ?
#
loop_
_entity_poly.entity_id
_entity_poly.type
_entity_poly.pdbx_seq_one_letter_code
_entity_poly.pdbx_strand_id
1 'polypeptide(L)' 'MNGRGAVEIVVAVVSLEAGFFTRPTPVPPVVAAIFSGIVIMAILTTIIVPLGMKLLLKAN' A
#
# COMPACT_ATOMS: atom_id res chain seq x y z
N MET A 1 11.94 10.57 3.24
CA MET A 1 10.65 10.32 3.94
C MET A 1 10.52 8.81 4.20
N ASN A 2 11.13 8.30 5.27
CA ASN A 2 11.21 6.86 5.59
C ASN A 2 9.97 6.29 6.32
N GLY A 3 8.85 7.04 6.35
CA GLY A 3 7.68 6.69 7.16
C GLY A 3 6.53 5.99 6.42
N ARG A 4 6.54 5.92 5.08
CA ARG A 4 5.36 5.47 4.33
C ARG A 4 5.11 3.96 4.48
N GLY A 5 6.11 3.11 4.27
CA GLY A 5 5.92 1.66 4.27
C GLY A 5 5.39 1.07 5.58
N ALA A 6 5.99 1.41 6.73
CA ALA A 6 5.60 0.79 8.00
C ALA A 6 4.26 1.30 8.53
N VAL A 7 4.04 2.62 8.51
CA VAL A 7 2.83 3.24 9.06
C VAL A 7 1.60 2.87 8.23
N GLU A 8 1.73 2.85 6.90
CA GLU A 8 0.63 2.54 5.98
C GLU A 8 0.16 1.08 6.12
N ILE A 9 1.10 0.14 6.35
CA ILE A 9 0.77 -1.27 6.63
C ILE A 9 0.11 -1.43 8.00
N VAL A 10 0.57 -0.73 9.03
CA VAL A 10 -0.09 -0.75 10.35
C VAL A 10 -1.54 -0.28 10.24
N VAL A 11 -1.80 0.83 9.53
CA VAL A 11 -3.17 1.34 9.31
C VAL A 11 -4.01 0.34 8.51
N ALA A 12 -3.43 -0.30 7.48
CA ALA A 12 -4.14 -1.32 6.70
C ALA A 12 -4.54 -2.53 7.55
N VAL A 13 -3.66 -3.00 8.44
CA VAL A 13 -3.94 -4.12 9.36
C VAL A 13 -5.01 -3.75 10.37
N VAL A 14 -4.91 -2.57 11.01
CA VAL A 14 -5.96 -2.10 11.94
C VAL A 14 -7.31 -1.98 11.25
N SER A 15 -7.33 -1.48 9.99
CA SER A 15 -8.56 -1.37 9.20
C SER A 15 -9.15 -2.73 8.83
N LEU A 16 -8.29 -3.72 8.58
CA LEU A 16 -8.69 -5.09 8.32
C LEU A 16 -9.34 -5.73 9.56
N GLU A 17 -8.70 -5.60 10.72
CA GLU A 17 -9.24 -6.10 11.99
C GLU A 17 -10.54 -5.41 12.39
N ALA A 18 -10.69 -4.12 12.10
CA ALA A 18 -11.92 -3.36 12.30
C ALA A 18 -13.04 -3.73 11.31
N GLY A 19 -12.77 -4.58 10.30
CA GLY A 19 -13.76 -5.05 9.34
C GLY A 19 -14.17 -4.01 8.29
N PHE A 20 -13.32 -3.00 8.01
CA PHE A 20 -13.64 -1.98 7.00
C PHE A 20 -13.76 -2.55 5.59
N PHE A 21 -13.01 -3.60 5.26
CA PHE A 21 -13.02 -4.22 3.92
C PHE A 21 -14.16 -5.23 3.73
N THR A 22 -14.99 -5.47 4.75
CA THR A 22 -16.11 -6.41 4.68
C THR A 22 -17.48 -5.72 4.73
N ARG A 23 -17.50 -4.38 4.60
CA ARG A 23 -18.71 -3.54 4.64
C ARG A 23 -18.75 -2.54 3.48
N PRO A 24 -19.95 -2.10 3.04
CA PRO A 24 -21.26 -2.64 3.40
C PRO A 24 -21.49 -4.03 2.80
N THR A 25 -22.52 -4.76 3.26
CA THR A 25 -22.93 -6.06 2.69
C THR A 25 -24.08 -5.86 1.69
N PRO A 26 -23.99 -6.39 0.45
CA PRO A 26 -22.89 -7.15 -0.10
C PRO A 26 -21.66 -6.29 -0.40
N VAL A 27 -20.46 -6.86 -0.22
CA VAL A 27 -19.18 -6.13 -0.37
C VAL A 27 -19.01 -5.71 -1.83
N PRO A 28 -18.89 -4.40 -2.13
CA PRO A 28 -18.62 -3.94 -3.49
C PRO A 28 -17.27 -4.48 -3.99
N PRO A 29 -17.13 -4.86 -5.28
CA PRO A 29 -15.88 -5.42 -5.82
C PRO A 29 -14.66 -4.52 -5.60
N VAL A 30 -14.84 -3.20 -5.65
CA VAL A 30 -13.78 -2.24 -5.37
C VAL A 30 -13.28 -2.41 -3.93
N VAL A 31 -14.18 -2.44 -2.95
CA VAL A 31 -13.83 -2.57 -1.52
C VAL A 31 -13.10 -3.88 -1.25
N ALA A 32 -13.53 -4.98 -1.87
CA ALA A 32 -12.87 -6.27 -1.78
C ALA A 32 -11.42 -6.24 -2.29
N ALA A 33 -11.10 -5.36 -3.24
CA ALA A 33 -9.76 -5.23 -3.83
C ALA A 33 -8.84 -4.22 -3.11
N ILE A 34 -9.38 -3.34 -2.24
CA ILE A 34 -8.61 -2.24 -1.64
C ILE A 34 -7.44 -2.74 -0.80
N PHE A 35 -7.66 -3.75 0.06
CA PHE A 35 -6.60 -4.26 0.94
C PHE A 35 -5.40 -4.76 0.12
N SER A 36 -5.66 -5.58 -0.91
CA SER A 36 -4.63 -6.05 -1.83
C SER A 36 -3.96 -4.90 -2.59
N GLY A 37 -4.74 -3.89 -2.99
CA GLY A 37 -4.21 -2.69 -3.64
C GLY A 37 -3.20 -1.92 -2.77
N ILE A 38 -3.51 -1.76 -1.48
CA ILE A 38 -2.61 -1.10 -0.51
C ILE A 38 -1.31 -1.90 -0.36
N VAL A 39 -1.41 -3.22 -0.20
CA VAL A 39 -0.23 -4.10 -0.07
C VAL A 39 0.65 -4.04 -1.32
N ILE A 40 0.06 -4.09 -2.51
CA ILE A 40 0.80 -3.98 -3.79
C ILE A 40 1.49 -2.62 -3.88
N MET A 41 0.80 -1.52 -3.56
CA MET A 41 1.38 -0.18 -3.61
C MET A 41 2.56 -0.02 -2.63
N ALA A 42 2.45 -0.56 -1.42
CA ALA A 42 3.55 -0.56 -0.45
C ALA A 42 4.78 -1.32 -0.98
N ILE A 43 4.58 -2.50 -1.57
CA ILE A 43 5.67 -3.29 -2.17
C ILE A 43 6.29 -2.54 -3.36
N LEU A 44 5.47 -2.09 -4.31
CA LEU A 44 5.92 -1.43 -5.52
C LEU A 44 6.72 -0.16 -5.21
N THR A 45 6.21 0.70 -4.34
CA THR A 45 6.92 1.93 -3.99
C THR A 45 8.21 1.67 -3.22
N THR A 46 8.24 0.64 -2.36
CA THR A 46 9.47 0.23 -1.65
C THR A 46 10.57 -0.22 -2.61
N ILE A 47 10.21 -0.86 -3.73
CA ILE A 47 11.17 -1.34 -4.73
C ILE A 47 11.51 -0.24 -5.75
N ILE A 48 10.51 0.45 -6.29
CA ILE A 48 10.68 1.40 -7.39
C ILE A 48 11.43 2.65 -6.94
N VAL A 49 11.16 3.18 -5.74
CA VAL A 49 11.81 4.42 -5.26
C VAL A 49 13.34 4.32 -5.22
N PRO A 50 13.98 3.32 -4.57
CA PRO A 50 15.43 3.21 -4.56
C PRO A 50 16.02 2.93 -5.95
N LEU A 51 15.34 2.15 -6.79
CA LEU A 51 15.77 1.90 -8.17
C LEU A 51 15.73 3.19 -9.01
N GLY A 52 14.64 3.93 -8.92
CA GLY A 52 14.47 5.22 -9.60
C GLY A 52 15.49 6.25 -9.14
N MET A 53 15.74 6.36 -7.83
CA MET A 53 16.79 7.24 -7.29
C MET A 53 18.18 6.83 -7.80
N LYS A 54 18.50 5.53 -7.85
CA LYS A 54 19.79 5.05 -8.38
C LYS A 54 19.97 5.40 -9.85
N LEU A 55 18.92 5.29 -10.66
CA LEU A 55 18.95 5.66 -12.07
C LEU A 55 19.13 7.17 -12.26
N LEU A 56 18.40 7.99 -11.49
CA LEU A 56 18.49 9.45 -11.54
C LEU A 56 19.88 9.93 -11.16
N LEU A 57 20.45 9.41 -10.07
CA LEU A 57 21.81 9.75 -9.63
C LEU A 57 22.92 9.31 -10.60
N LYS A 58 22.67 8.29 -11.44
CA LYS A 58 23.62 7.84 -12.48
C LYS A 58 23.50 8.66 -13.77
N ALA A 59 22.36 9.29 -14.01
CA ALA A 59 22.10 10.10 -15.20
C ALA A 59 22.62 11.54 -15.09
N ASN A 60 23.00 11.96 -13.88
CA ASN A 60 23.63 13.25 -13.56
C ASN A 60 25.12 13.06 -13.30
#